data_AF-A0A1W9QT48-F1
#
_entry.id   AF-A0A1W9QT48-F1
#
_cell.length_a   1.000
_cell.length_b   1.000
_cell.length_c   1.000
_cell.angle_alpha   90.00
_cell.angle_beta   90.00
_cell.angle_gamma   90.00
#
_symmetry.space_group_name_H-M   'P 1'
#
loop_
_entity.id
_entity.type
_entity.pdbx_description
1 polymer ?
#
loop_
_entity_poly.entity_id
_entity_poly.type
_entity_poly.pdbx_seq_one_letter_code
_entity_poly.pdbx_strand_id
1 'polypeptide(L)'
;MNTTAIRQKLCEYIDVADEEKVKAIYSIIKNDLNETDDWWNDQDFITTLDRISNDLKNGTDKGYLWAEIKNELLKKPNRSIRNG
;
A
#
# COMPACT_ATOMS: atom_id res chain seq x y z
N MET A 1 -25.87 -15.03 -10.01
CA MET A 1 -24.79 -15.58 -9.17
C MET A 1 -24.18 -14.40 -8.41
N ASN A 2 -24.02 -14.48 -7.09
CA ASN A 2 -23.38 -13.37 -6.35
C ASN A 2 -21.85 -13.43 -6.54
N THR A 3 -21.18 -12.30 -6.24
CA THR A 3 -19.71 -12.18 -6.42
C THR A 3 -18.94 -13.23 -5.63
N THR A 4 -19.44 -13.62 -4.45
CA THR A 4 -18.85 -14.69 -3.63
C THR A 4 -18.83 -16.03 -4.34
N ALA A 5 -19.95 -16.43 -4.95
CA ALA A 5 -20.05 -17.66 -5.71
C ALA A 5 -19.21 -17.63 -7.00
N ILE A 6 -19.06 -16.46 -7.63
CA ILE A 6 -18.16 -16.28 -8.78
C ILE A 6 -16.70 -16.50 -8.34
N ARG A 7 -16.28 -15.86 -7.25
CA ARG A 7 -14.91 -15.98 -6.71
C ARG A 7 -14.58 -17.41 -6.34
N GLN A 8 -15.49 -18.10 -5.66
CA GLN A 8 -15.29 -19.49 -5.27
C GLN A 8 -15.09 -20.40 -6.47
N LYS A 9 -15.93 -20.29 -7.51
CA LYS A 9 -15.77 -21.08 -8.74
C LYS A 9 -14.47 -20.81 -9.48
N LEU A 10 -13.98 -19.57 -9.48
CA LEU A 10 -12.70 -19.22 -10.11
C LEU A 10 -11.53 -19.85 -9.36
N CYS A 11 -11.55 -19.83 -8.02
CA CYS A 11 -10.54 -20.52 -7.21
C CYS A 11 -10.55 -22.03 -7.47
N GLU A 12 -11.72 -22.66 -7.41
CA GLU A 12 -11.88 -24.11 -7.68
C GLU A 12 -11.38 -24.49 -9.08
N TYR A 13 -11.60 -23.65 -10.09
CA TYR A 13 -11.10 -23.90 -11.44
C TYR A 13 -9.58 -23.76 -11.54
N ILE A 14 -8.98 -22.75 -10.92
CA ILE A 14 -7.53 -22.53 -10.93
C ILE A 14 -6.79 -23.70 -10.27
N ASP A 15 -7.34 -24.26 -9.18
CA ASP A 15 -6.72 -25.36 -8.43
C ASP A 15 -6.53 -26.65 -9.26
N VAL A 16 -7.36 -26.86 -10.29
CA VAL A 16 -7.32 -28.07 -11.13
C VAL A 16 -6.94 -27.78 -12.59
N ALA A 17 -6.74 -26.52 -12.96
CA ALA A 17 -6.38 -26.13 -14.30
C ALA A 17 -4.95 -26.58 -14.65
N ASP A 18 -4.73 -26.98 -15.90
CA ASP A 18 -3.39 -27.25 -16.40
C ASP A 18 -2.56 -25.96 -16.54
N GLU A 19 -1.25 -26.15 -16.65
CA GLU A 19 -0.29 -25.05 -16.70
C GLU A 19 -0.57 -24.05 -17.84
N GLU A 20 -1.04 -24.53 -18.99
CA GLU A 20 -1.35 -23.70 -20.15
C GLU A 20 -2.53 -22.77 -19.86
N LYS A 21 -3.61 -23.30 -19.28
CA LYS A 21 -4.78 -22.52 -18.88
C LYS A 21 -4.45 -21.50 -17.78
N VAL A 22 -3.67 -21.90 -16.79
CA VAL A 22 -3.23 -20.98 -15.72
C VAL A 22 -2.42 -19.81 -16.30
N LYS A 23 -1.48 -20.09 -17.21
CA LYS A 23 -0.69 -19.05 -17.89
C LYS A 23 -1.54 -18.12 -18.74
N ALA A 24 -2.55 -18.65 -19.44
CA ALA A 24 -3.46 -17.85 -20.23
C ALA A 24 -4.28 -16.90 -19.36
N ILE A 25 -4.85 -17.40 -18.24
CA ILE A 25 -5.58 -16.58 -17.26
C ILE A 25 -4.67 -15.50 -16.69
N TYR A 26 -3.46 -15.87 -16.24
CA TYR A 26 -2.49 -14.91 -15.71
C TYR A 26 -2.17 -13.81 -16.73
N SER A 27 -1.96 -14.17 -18.00
CA SER A 27 -1.65 -13.19 -19.05
C SER A 27 -2.76 -12.16 -19.27
N ILE A 28 -4.03 -12.55 -19.08
CA ILE A 28 -5.18 -11.64 -19.20
C ILE A 28 -5.22 -10.63 -18.05
N ILE A 29 -4.96 -11.08 -16.81
CA ILE A 29 -5.10 -10.25 -15.61
C ILE A 29 -3.77 -9.63 -15.14
N LYS A 30 -2.64 -9.99 -15.73
CA LYS A 30 -1.30 -9.59 -15.28
C LYS A 30 -1.16 -8.07 -15.20
N ASN A 31 -1.74 -7.34 -16.15
CA ASN A 31 -1.66 -5.88 -16.13
C ASN A 31 -2.44 -5.32 -14.93
N ASP A 32 -3.67 -5.78 -14.73
CA ASP A 32 -4.53 -5.41 -13.59
C ASP A 32 -3.94 -5.86 -12.22
N LEU A 33 -3.18 -6.97 -12.19
CA LEU A 33 -2.48 -7.43 -10.98
C LEU A 33 -1.25 -6.56 -10.66
N ASN A 34 -0.61 -6.01 -11.69
CA ASN A 34 0.51 -5.08 -11.56
C ASN A 34 0.05 -3.63 -11.40
N GLU A 35 -1.25 -3.35 -11.46
CA GLU A 35 -1.87 -2.11 -10.95
C GLU A 35 -1.98 -2.11 -9.42
N THR A 36 -1.05 -2.77 -8.72
CA THR A 36 -0.63 -2.22 -7.44
C THR A 36 -0.13 -0.82 -7.72
N ASP A 37 -0.53 0.19 -6.95
CA ASP A 37 0.07 1.53 -7.01
C ASP A 37 1.59 1.36 -6.92
N ASP A 38 2.25 1.33 -8.08
CA ASP A 38 3.69 1.21 -8.23
C ASP A 38 4.24 2.56 -7.79
N TRP A 39 4.17 2.82 -6.48
CA TRP A 39 4.58 4.08 -5.86
C TRP A 39 6.06 4.38 -6.16
N TRP A 40 6.84 3.36 -6.54
CA TRP A 40 8.21 3.50 -7.03
C TRP A 40 8.32 4.04 -8.45
N ASN A 41 7.21 4.22 -9.17
CA ASN A 41 7.11 4.94 -10.45
C ASN A 41 6.57 6.37 -10.25
N ASP A 42 6.08 6.72 -9.05
CA ASP A 42 5.65 8.08 -8.74
C ASP A 42 6.87 8.98 -8.49
N GLN A 43 7.18 9.82 -9.47
CA GLN A 43 8.35 10.69 -9.44
C GLN A 43 8.29 11.73 -8.31
N ASP A 44 7.10 12.21 -7.93
CA ASP A 44 6.95 13.18 -6.84
C ASP A 44 7.20 12.49 -5.49
N PHE A 45 6.72 11.25 -5.35
CA PHE A 45 7.00 10.43 -4.18
C PHE A 45 8.50 10.11 -4.06
N ILE A 46 9.16 9.68 -5.13
CA ILE A 46 10.60 9.39 -5.16
C ILE A 46 11.40 10.65 -4.80
N THR A 47 11.08 11.79 -5.41
CA THR A 47 11.76 13.07 -5.15
C THR A 47 11.63 13.48 -3.68
N THR A 48 10.47 13.23 -3.07
CA THR A 48 10.24 13.49 -1.65
C THR A 48 11.11 12.60 -0.77
N LEU A 49 11.21 11.31 -1.08
CA LEU A 49 12.06 10.36 -0.35
C LEU A 49 13.55 10.73 -0.47
N ASP A 50 14.00 11.11 -1.66
CA ASP A 50 15.38 11.55 -1.88
C ASP A 50 15.72 12.79 -1.06
N ARG A 51 14.80 13.76 -1.01
CA ARG A 51 14.96 14.95 -0.15
C ARG A 51 15.07 14.56 1.33
N ILE A 52 14.13 13.76 1.84
CA ILE A 52 14.13 13.31 3.25
C ILE A 52 15.44 12.57 3.56
N SER A 53 15.87 11.67 2.68
CA SER A 53 17.12 10.93 2.81
C SER A 53 18.34 11.86 2.89
N ASN A 54 18.40 12.88 2.04
CA ASN A 54 19.48 13.86 2.05
C ASN A 54 19.47 14.72 3.31
N ASP A 55 18.29 15.18 3.75
CA ASP A 55 18.14 16.00 4.95
C ASP A 55 18.55 15.23 6.22
N LEU A 56 18.25 13.92 6.28
CA LEU A 56 18.71 13.07 7.38
C LEU A 56 20.24 12.84 7.33
N LYS A 57 20.81 12.62 6.15
CA LYS A 57 22.26 12.38 5.98
C LYS A 57 23.10 13.61 6.28
N ASN A 58 22.64 14.80 5.88
CA ASN A 58 23.34 16.06 6.09
C ASN A 58 23.03 16.66 7.48
N GLY A 59 22.11 16.08 8.25
CA GLY A 59 21.73 16.51 9.59
C GLY A 59 20.82 17.75 9.62
N THR A 60 20.26 18.16 8.48
CA THR A 60 19.24 19.22 8.38
C THR A 60 17.95 18.77 9.03
N ASP A 61 17.58 17.50 8.84
CA ASP A 61 16.53 16.82 9.59
C ASP A 61 17.17 15.82 10.56
N LYS A 62 16.63 15.76 11.79
CA LYS A 62 17.07 14.81 12.82
C LYS A 62 16.18 13.57 12.89
N GLY A 63 15.07 13.58 12.15
CA GLY A 63 14.00 12.61 12.29
C GLY A 63 13.34 12.67 13.67
N TYR A 64 12.49 11.69 13.93
CA TYR A 64 11.85 11.52 15.23
C TYR A 64 12.18 10.14 15.77
N LEU A 65 12.42 10.05 17.07
CA LEU A 65 12.52 8.75 17.72
C LEU A 65 11.13 8.13 17.81
N TRP A 66 11.06 6.82 17.58
CA TRP A 66 9.79 6.09 17.67
C TRP A 66 9.10 6.26 19.03
N ALA A 67 9.88 6.35 20.11
CA ALA A 67 9.35 6.59 21.45
C ALA A 67 8.67 7.96 21.60
N GLU A 68 9.22 9.00 20.95
CA GLU A 68 8.64 10.36 20.95
C GLU A 68 7.32 10.38 20.19
N ILE A 69 7.30 9.80 18.98
CA ILE A 69 6.08 9.69 18.17
C ILE A 69 5.00 8.89 18.88
N LYS A 70 5.36 7.75 19.46
CA LYS A 70 4.42 6.90 20.21
C LYS A 70 3.79 7.65 21.38
N ASN A 71 4.57 8.43 22.12
CA ASN A 71 4.06 9.22 23.23
C ASN A 71 3.13 10.34 22.76
N GLU A 72 3.43 11.02 21.65
CA GLU A 72 2.54 12.04 21.06
C GLU A 72 1.22 11.44 20.56
N LEU A 73 1.27 10.29 19.86
CA LEU A 73 0.06 9.62 19.34
C LEU A 73 -0.87 9.11 20.46
N LEU A 74 -0.32 8.79 21.63
CA LEU A 74 -1.07 8.33 22.79
C LEU A 74 -1.66 9.46 23.62
N LYS A 75 -1.24 10.72 23.41
CA LYS A 75 -1.93 11.88 23.99
C LYS A 75 -3.30 12.01 23.33
N LYS A 76 -4.37 11.76 24.09
CA LYS A 76 -5.76 11.93 23.62
C LYS A 76 -5.91 13.32 22.95
N PRO A 77 -6.52 13.42 21.76
CA PRO A 77 -6.85 14.71 21.20
C PRO A 77 -7.83 15.39 22.15
N ASN A 78 -7.45 16.56 22.67
CA ASN A 78 -8.32 17.41 23.47
C ASN A 78 -9.41 17.94 22.53
N ARG A 79 -10.48 17.16 22.32
CA ARG A 79 -11.69 17.64 21.65
C ARG A 79 -12.41 18.56 22.64
N SER A 80 -11.95 19.80 22.75
CA SER A 80 -12.82 20.87 23.24
C SER A 80 -13.93 21.02 22.21
N ILE A 81 -15.09 20.47 22.51
CA ILE A 81 -16.31 20.69 21.74
C ILE A 81 -16.59 22.19 21.83
N ARG A 82 -16.27 22.93 20.77
CA ARG A 82 -16.79 24.29 20.56
C ARG A 82 -18.28 24.13 20.27
N ASN A 83 -19.10 24.23 21.32
CA ASN A 83 -20.52 24.53 21.16
C ASN A 83 -20.62 26.04 20.88
N GLY A 84 -21.06 26.38 19.68
CA GLY A 84 -21.42 27.72 19.24
C GLY A 84 -22.47 27.61 18.16
#